data_AF-A0A2W7BTQ6-F1
#
_entry.id   AF-A0A2W7BTQ6-F1
#
_cell.length_a   1.000
_cell.length_b   1.000
_cell.length_c   1.000
_cell.angle_alpha   90.00
_cell.angle_beta   90.00
_cell.angle_gamma   90.00
#
_symmetry.space_group_name_H-M   'P 1'
#
loop_
_entity.id
_entity.type
_entity.pdbx_description
1 polymer ?
#
loop_
_entity_poly.entity_id
_entity_poly.type
_entity_poly.pdbx_seq_one_letter_code
_entity_poly.pdbx_strand_id
1 'polypeptide(L)'
;MMNTLEPDGRGTAADLLIFELAKARLRINRAELVLERAEGMLDEDCGVGINIALCSRIRSARRRVIEARSRLTKINLASIN
;
A
#
# COMPACT_ATOMS: atom_id res chain seq x y z
N MET A 1 46.06 13.50 -13.94
CA MET A 1 45.21 14.10 -12.89
C MET A 1 43.99 13.20 -12.75
N MET A 2 43.87 12.51 -11.61
CA MET A 2 42.73 11.64 -11.30
C MET A 2 41.64 12.55 -10.74
N ASN A 3 40.54 12.74 -11.46
CA ASN A 3 39.41 13.49 -10.94
C ASN A 3 38.65 12.58 -9.96
N THR A 4 38.70 12.92 -8.68
CA THR A 4 37.88 12.32 -7.63
C THR A 4 36.40 12.60 -7.94
N LEU A 5 35.70 11.57 -8.42
CA LEU A 5 34.24 11.52 -8.39
C LEU A 5 33.82 11.36 -6.93
N GLU A 6 33.55 12.46 -6.26
CA GLU A 6 32.76 12.45 -5.04
C GLU A 6 31.36 11.92 -5.40
N PRO A 7 30.87 10.84 -4.76
CA PRO A 7 29.51 10.40 -5.00
C PRO A 7 28.57 11.37 -4.30
N ASP A 8 27.76 12.09 -5.08
CA ASP A 8 26.71 12.97 -4.59
C ASP A 8 25.59 12.13 -3.94
N GLY A 9 25.86 11.59 -2.75
CA GLY A 9 25.04 10.60 -2.06
C GLY A 9 23.73 11.14 -1.48
N ARG A 10 23.44 12.44 -1.66
CA ARG A 10 22.20 13.07 -1.18
C ARG A 10 21.04 12.93 -2.16
N GLY A 11 21.31 12.89 -3.47
CA GLY A 11 20.26 12.72 -4.50
C GLY A 11 19.68 11.30 -4.50
N THR A 12 20.53 10.28 -4.41
CA THR A 12 20.12 8.87 -4.50
C THR A 12 19.27 8.39 -3.32
N ALA A 13 19.54 8.85 -2.11
CA ALA A 13 18.75 8.51 -0.93
C ALA A 13 17.36 9.15 -0.96
N ALA A 14 17.26 10.42 -1.39
CA ALA A 14 15.98 11.11 -1.54
C ALA A 14 15.11 10.48 -2.64
N ASP A 15 15.71 10.14 -3.78
CA ASP A 15 15.01 9.48 -4.88
C ASP A 15 14.50 8.08 -4.49
N LEU A 16 15.29 7.33 -3.71
CA LEU A 16 14.88 6.03 -3.17
C LEU A 16 13.67 6.16 -2.22
N LEU A 17 13.66 7.18 -1.36
CA LEU A 17 12.55 7.45 -0.44
C LEU A 17 11.27 7.83 -1.21
N ILE A 18 11.37 8.71 -2.22
CA ILE A 18 10.25 9.08 -3.09
C ILE A 18 9.67 7.84 -3.78
N PHE A 19 10.54 6.97 -4.29
CA PHE A 19 10.13 5.73 -4.96
C PHE A 19 9.40 4.76 -4.00
N GLU A 20 9.94 4.51 -2.80
CA GLU A 20 9.30 3.62 -1.82
C GLU A 20 7.97 4.21 -1.31
N LEU A 21 7.85 5.53 -1.19
CA LEU A 21 6.61 6.22 -0.85
C LEU A 21 5.56 6.03 -1.96
N ALA A 22 5.93 6.25 -3.23
CA ALA A 22 5.04 6.04 -4.36
C ALA A 22 4.54 4.59 -4.44
N LYS A 23 5.43 3.62 -4.21
CA LYS A 23 5.12 2.19 -4.15
C LYS A 23 4.19 1.84 -2.99
N ALA A 24 4.39 2.45 -1.82
CA ALA A 24 3.51 2.28 -0.67
C ALA A 24 2.10 2.83 -0.93
N ARG A 25 1.98 4.01 -1.55
CA ARG A 25 0.69 4.58 -1.99
C ARG A 25 -0.01 3.66 -3.00
N LEU A 26 0.71 3.16 -4.00
CA LEU A 26 0.14 2.23 -4.98
C LEU A 26 -0.39 0.95 -4.33
N ARG A 27 0.31 0.41 -3.32
CA ARG A 27 -0.15 -0.76 -2.55
C ARG A 27 -1.44 -0.50 -1.80
N ILE A 28 -1.60 0.69 -1.22
CA ILE A 28 -2.84 1.11 -0.56
C ILE A 28 -3.97 1.17 -1.59
N ASN A 29 -3.79 1.90 -2.69
CA ASN A 29 -4.83 2.04 -3.71
C ASN A 29 -5.30 0.68 -4.26
N ARG A 30 -4.36 -0.26 -4.46
CA ARG A 30 -4.71 -1.64 -4.88
C ARG A 30 -5.49 -2.40 -3.82
N ALA A 31 -5.12 -2.26 -2.55
CA ALA A 31 -5.82 -2.91 -1.45
C ALA A 31 -7.24 -2.34 -1.28
N GLU A 32 -7.40 -1.03 -1.43
CA GLU A 32 -8.68 -0.33 -1.38
C GLU A 32 -9.59 -0.76 -2.54
N LEU A 33 -9.07 -0.82 -3.78
CA LEU A 33 -9.85 -1.31 -4.92
C LEU A 33 -10.33 -2.75 -4.73
N VAL A 34 -9.50 -3.63 -4.15
CA VAL A 34 -9.90 -5.00 -3.85
C VAL A 34 -10.99 -5.04 -2.77
N LEU A 35 -10.90 -4.15 -1.78
CA LEU A 35 -11.91 -4.02 -0.74
C LEU A 35 -13.23 -3.52 -1.33
N GLU A 36 -13.21 -2.43 -2.09
CA GLU A 36 -14.37 -1.85 -2.76
C GLU A 36 -15.09 -2.87 -3.63
N ARG A 37 -14.34 -3.63 -4.45
CA ARG A 37 -14.93 -4.72 -5.24
C ARG A 37 -15.55 -5.81 -4.38
N ALA A 38 -14.92 -6.19 -3.27
CA ALA A 38 -15.48 -7.20 -2.38
C ALA A 38 -16.73 -6.69 -1.65
N GLU A 39 -16.78 -5.41 -1.29
CA GLU A 39 -17.95 -4.76 -0.70
C GLU A 39 -19.09 -4.65 -1.71
N GLY A 40 -18.83 -4.25 -2.96
CA GLY A 40 -19.85 -4.16 -4.01
C GLY A 40 -20.49 -5.50 -4.39
N MET A 41 -19.80 -6.62 -4.19
CA MET A 41 -20.39 -7.96 -4.36
C MET A 41 -21.44 -8.30 -3.29
N LEU A 42 -21.53 -7.56 -2.18
CA LEU A 42 -22.60 -7.74 -1.18
C LEU A 42 -23.92 -7.17 -1.66
N ASP A 43 -23.89 -6.23 -2.61
CA ASP A 43 -25.08 -5.64 -3.21
C ASP A 43 -25.72 -6.60 -4.23
N GLU A 44 -25.03 -7.69 -4.60
CA GLU A 44 -25.54 -8.77 -5.43
C GLU A 44 -26.22 -9.81 -4.54
N ASP A 45 -27.51 -10.11 -4.78
CA ASP A 45 -28.30 -11.03 -3.96
C ASP A 45 -27.92 -12.50 -4.24
N CYS A 46 -26.77 -12.91 -3.71
CA CYS A 46 -26.11 -14.20 -4.01
C CYS A 46 -26.43 -15.31 -2.99
N GLY A 47 -27.32 -15.06 -2.03
CA GLY A 47 -27.66 -16.02 -0.98
C GLY A 47 -26.64 -16.15 0.17
N VAL A 48 -27.07 -16.75 1.27
CA VAL A 48 -26.39 -16.70 2.59
C VAL A 48 -24.98 -17.32 2.59
N GLY A 49 -24.77 -18.44 1.89
CA GLY A 49 -23.46 -19.10 1.84
C GLY A 49 -22.40 -18.26 1.14
N ILE A 50 -22.77 -17.57 0.05
CA ILE A 50 -21.89 -16.66 -0.68
C ILE A 50 -21.60 -15.42 0.19
N ASN A 51 -22.60 -14.91 0.89
CA ASN A 51 -22.43 -13.76 1.81
C ASN A 51 -21.44 -14.05 2.95
N ILE A 52 -21.44 -15.25 3.54
CA ILE A 52 -20.47 -15.61 4.60
C ILE A 52 -19.02 -15.67 4.06
N ALA A 53 -18.83 -16.31 2.90
CA ALA A 53 -17.52 -16.36 2.25
C ALA A 53 -17.03 -14.95 1.86
N LEU A 54 -17.95 -14.10 1.40
CA LEU A 54 -17.68 -12.72 1.04
C LEU A 54 -17.31 -11.86 2.26
N CYS A 55 -18.02 -11.99 3.37
CA CYS A 55 -17.66 -11.34 4.64
C CYS A 55 -16.22 -11.68 5.09
N SER A 56 -15.81 -12.94 4.94
CA SER A 56 -14.43 -13.37 5.24
C SER A 56 -13.41 -12.70 4.30
N ARG A 57 -13.75 -12.60 3.01
CA ARG A 57 -12.93 -11.92 1.99
C ARG A 57 -12.80 -10.43 2.27
N ILE A 58 -13.90 -9.73 2.59
CA ILE A 58 -13.92 -8.31 2.96
C ILE A 58 -13.04 -8.07 4.18
N ARG A 59 -13.18 -8.90 5.23
CA ARG A 59 -12.35 -8.77 6.44
C ARG A 59 -10.87 -8.91 6.15
N SER A 60 -10.50 -9.84 5.27
CA SER A 60 -9.12 -10.00 4.79
C SER A 60 -8.64 -8.77 4.00
N ALA A 61 -9.47 -8.26 3.08
CA ALA A 61 -9.16 -7.07 2.29
C ALA A 61 -8.97 -5.83 3.19
N ARG A 62 -9.86 -5.59 4.15
CA ARG A 62 -9.73 -4.52 5.16
C ARG A 62 -8.42 -4.62 5.93
N ARG A 63 -8.05 -5.83 6.39
CA ARG A 63 -6.77 -6.04 7.10
C ARG A 63 -5.57 -5.66 6.24
N ARG A 64 -5.60 -5.97 4.93
CA ARG A 64 -4.54 -5.60 3.99
C ARG A 64 -4.44 -4.09 3.77
N VAL A 65 -5.56 -3.37 3.73
CA VAL A 65 -5.57 -1.89 3.68
C VAL A 65 -4.92 -1.31 4.93
N ILE A 66 -5.31 -1.78 6.11
CA ILE A 66 -4.75 -1.32 7.39
C ILE A 66 -3.24 -1.57 7.44
N GLU A 67 -2.79 -2.75 7.04
CA GLU A 67 -1.37 -3.08 7.01
C GLU A 67 -0.59 -2.21 6.01
N ALA A 68 -1.13 -2.00 4.81
CA ALA A 68 -0.51 -1.14 3.81
C ALA A 68 -0.40 0.31 4.29
N ARG A 69 -1.44 0.84 4.95
CA ARG A 69 -1.43 2.17 5.57
C ARG A 69 -0.41 2.26 6.69
N SER A 70 -0.35 1.27 7.59
CA SER A 70 0.66 1.20 8.65
C SER A 70 2.08 1.24 8.09
N ARG A 71 2.35 0.50 7.01
CA ARG A 71 3.65 0.52 6.33
C ARG A 71 3.97 1.89 5.72
N LEU A 72 3.00 2.57 5.09
CA LEU A 72 3.20 3.93 4.59
C LEU A 72 3.52 4.91 5.72
N THR A 73 2.80 4.84 6.85
CA THR A 73 3.09 5.69 8.01
C THR A 73 4.52 5.50 8.52
N LYS A 74 5.02 4.26 8.58
CA LYS A 74 6.42 4.00 8.96
C LYS A 74 7.44 4.61 8.00
N ILE A 75 7.18 4.52 6.68
CA ILE A 75 8.04 5.13 5.66
C ILE A 75 8.01 6.66 5.78
N ASN A 76 6.83 7.27 5.99
CA ASN A 76 6.71 8.71 6.18
C ASN A 76 7.44 9.18 7.44
N LEU A 77 7.32 8.47 8.57
CA LEU A 77 8.02 8.81 9.80
C LEU A 77 9.55 8.71 9.62
N ALA A 78 10.04 7.71 8.89
CA ALA A 78 11.46 7.57 8.55
C ALA A 78 11.96 8.64 7.56
N SER A 79 11.05 9.38 6.90
CA SER A 79 11.41 10.49 6.01
C SER A 79 11.41 11.85 6.71
N ILE A 80 10.88 11.96 7.93
CA ILE A 80 10.79 13.22 8.71
C ILE A 80 11.92 13.30 9.75
N ASN A 81 12.42 12.15 10.23
CA ASN A 81 13.59 12.04 11.12
C ASN A 81 14.90 12.04 10.34
#